data_AF-A0A845U145-F1
#
_entry.id   AF-A0A845U145-F1
#
_cell.length_a   1.000
_cell.length_b   1.000
_cell.length_c   1.000
_cell.angle_alpha   90.00
_cell.angle_beta   90.00
_cell.angle_gamma   90.00
#
_symmetry.space_group_name_H-M   'P 1'
#
loop_
_entity.id
_entity.type
_entity.pdbx_description
1 polymer ?
#
loop_
_entity_poly.entity_id
_entity_poly.type
_entity_poly.pdbx_seq_one_letter_code
_entity_poly.pdbx_strand_id
1 'polypeptide(L)'
;MAEQPARQVPSGKEEDAVEIDARALAELHELRELLFHAERSELIALRERLHNPRLRAKDVSEILAEAIRLRRGKGGRQALSEALAPSVEEALRESVRKDPRILADALFPSMGPAIRRAIGEALRSMTQSFDLAMEHSFSLQGLKWRFESIRTGRKFADVVLLHSLLFRVEQLFLIHKKTGLMLVHVVAPFVPVQDPDMVSAMLTAIQDFVRDSFKAPAGETLESMQVGELQVCVEQGPSASLAAVIRGQAPPEVRLRMQEKLEEAHQLFGQQLEDFQGDAAPFQELVPSLSDCFAAHYKERGGKPTPFFQIATAVLLLVGLLWATLTWRENRKWNRFATELRAQPGILITSFAKSGGRFHIRGLRDPLAVNPEVLLMKDNLDANLADFEWRQYQALDPVLVLKRANAILEPPAAATLALQNGVLYARGEAPRRWQETFRERAPFVAGVKAADISGLTNTDHSEFSVLKKSLESTTILFPVGVAEIPADRKVELDKLARDIREVVARAKALGDTVSLELVGHADDTGTDAHNILLSDRRARAMRAELVRRGIARNLIRTRGAGYNEPLRNEDSEDERKFNRSITLRVISAKTQ
;
A
#
# COMPACT_ATOMS: atom_id res chain seq x y z
N MET A 1 11.22 118.59 -54.80
CA MET A 1 12.68 118.67 -54.56
C MET A 1 13.22 117.25 -54.72
N ALA A 2 13.95 116.85 -55.76
CA ALA A 2 14.43 117.45 -57.02
C ALA A 2 14.04 116.47 -58.15
N GLU A 3 13.88 116.77 -59.43
CA GLU A 3 14.02 117.96 -60.26
C GLU A 3 13.14 117.71 -61.49
N GLN A 4 12.61 118.79 -62.06
CA GLN A 4 11.96 118.90 -63.37
C GLN A 4 12.97 118.63 -64.51
N PRO A 5 12.60 118.45 -65.81
CA PRO A 5 11.83 119.43 -66.62
C PRO A 5 10.85 118.85 -67.67
N ALA A 6 9.71 119.53 -67.92
CA ALA A 6 9.35 120.40 -69.07
C ALA A 6 9.29 119.69 -70.46
N ARG A 7 8.18 119.75 -71.22
CA ARG A 7 7.58 120.95 -71.85
C ARG A 7 6.08 120.80 -72.20
N GLN A 8 5.48 121.96 -72.51
CA GLN A 8 4.07 122.39 -72.51
C GLN A 8 3.09 121.86 -73.61
N VAL A 9 1.85 121.60 -73.14
CA VAL A 9 0.44 121.93 -73.56
C VAL A 9 0.10 122.34 -75.02
N PRO A 10 -1.11 122.00 -75.55
CA PRO A 10 -2.36 122.81 -75.39
C PRO A 10 -3.61 121.92 -75.07
N SER A 11 -4.47 122.16 -74.06
CA SER A 11 -5.50 123.19 -73.78
C SER A 11 -6.76 123.20 -74.68
N GLY A 12 -7.83 122.54 -74.20
CA GLY A 12 -9.22 123.01 -74.28
C GLY A 12 -10.12 122.40 -75.35
N LYS A 13 -10.90 121.34 -75.00
CA LYS A 13 -12.25 120.99 -75.54
C LYS A 13 -12.88 119.65 -75.10
N GLU A 14 -12.29 118.85 -74.19
CA GLU A 14 -12.79 117.49 -73.88
C GLU A 14 -13.65 117.33 -72.61
N GLU A 15 -13.78 118.34 -71.75
CA GLU A 15 -14.44 118.16 -70.43
C GLU A 15 -15.98 118.10 -70.50
N ASP A 16 -16.64 118.75 -71.46
CA ASP A 16 -18.11 118.74 -71.56
C ASP A 16 -18.69 117.44 -72.18
N ALA A 17 -17.88 116.64 -72.87
CA ALA A 17 -18.33 115.38 -73.49
C ALA A 17 -18.36 114.20 -72.50
N VAL A 18 -17.58 114.27 -71.41
CA VAL A 18 -17.47 113.20 -70.41
C VAL A 18 -18.62 113.28 -69.38
N GLU A 19 -19.13 114.48 -69.09
CA GLU A 19 -20.20 114.69 -68.10
C GLU A 19 -21.60 114.31 -68.65
N ILE A 20 -21.82 114.46 -69.97
CA ILE A 20 -23.05 114.03 -70.65
C ILE A 20 -23.15 112.50 -70.71
N ASP A 21 -22.03 111.80 -70.88
CA ASP A 21 -21.97 110.34 -70.93
C ASP A 21 -22.24 109.71 -69.55
N ALA A 22 -21.74 110.34 -68.47
CA ALA A 22 -21.99 109.90 -67.10
C ALA A 22 -23.48 109.98 -66.69
N ARG A 23 -24.19 111.01 -67.15
CA ARG A 23 -25.62 111.19 -66.87
C ARG A 23 -26.49 110.22 -67.67
N ALA A 24 -26.16 109.99 -68.95
CA ALA A 24 -26.81 108.97 -69.77
C ALA A 24 -26.60 107.55 -69.22
N LEU A 25 -25.41 107.25 -68.69
CA LEU A 25 -25.12 106.00 -67.98
C LEU A 25 -25.92 105.84 -66.68
N ALA A 26 -26.13 106.94 -65.94
CA ALA A 26 -26.95 106.92 -64.71
C ALA A 26 -28.44 106.66 -65.03
N GLU A 27 -28.99 107.30 -66.06
CA GLU A 27 -30.38 107.09 -66.51
C GLU A 27 -30.57 105.67 -67.09
N LEU A 28 -29.58 105.15 -67.83
CA LEU A 28 -29.58 103.75 -68.27
C LEU A 28 -29.48 102.76 -67.09
N HIS A 29 -28.74 103.11 -66.04
CA HIS A 29 -28.67 102.28 -64.83
C HIS A 29 -30.01 102.26 -64.09
N GLU A 30 -30.70 103.40 -64.00
CA GLU A 30 -32.02 103.52 -63.38
C GLU A 30 -33.09 102.77 -64.19
N LEU A 31 -33.06 102.88 -65.53
CA LEU A 31 -33.94 102.12 -66.43
C LEU A 31 -33.66 100.60 -66.32
N ARG A 32 -32.40 100.19 -66.18
CA ARG A 32 -32.02 98.79 -65.97
C ARG A 32 -32.49 98.25 -64.63
N GLU A 33 -32.43 99.05 -63.56
CA GLU A 33 -33.00 98.65 -62.26
C GLU A 33 -34.52 98.53 -62.35
N LEU A 34 -35.23 99.46 -63.00
CA LEU A 34 -36.69 99.41 -63.14
C LEU A 34 -37.19 98.25 -64.03
N LEU A 35 -36.50 97.97 -65.14
CA LEU A 35 -36.91 96.93 -66.09
C LEU A 35 -36.55 95.51 -65.63
N PHE A 36 -35.48 95.33 -64.85
CA PHE A 36 -34.94 94.00 -64.51
C PHE A 36 -34.94 93.67 -63.01
N HIS A 37 -35.64 94.46 -62.17
CA HIS A 37 -35.68 94.22 -60.72
C HIS A 37 -36.20 92.83 -60.36
N ALA A 38 -37.24 92.35 -61.04
CA ALA A 38 -37.88 91.07 -60.77
C ALA A 38 -36.96 89.90 -61.11
N GLU A 39 -36.37 89.92 -62.31
CA GLU A 39 -35.45 88.90 -62.79
C GLU A 39 -34.18 88.85 -61.95
N ARG A 40 -33.68 90.01 -61.52
CA ARG A 40 -32.50 90.09 -60.65
C ARG A 40 -32.78 89.55 -59.26
N SER A 41 -33.97 89.82 -58.71
CA SER A 41 -34.39 89.28 -57.41
C SER A 41 -34.56 87.76 -57.45
N GLU A 42 -35.16 87.22 -58.52
CA GLU A 42 -35.22 85.77 -58.75
C GLU A 42 -33.83 85.15 -58.88
N LEU A 43 -32.93 85.78 -59.65
CA LEU A 43 -31.55 85.32 -59.79
C LEU A 43 -30.80 85.32 -58.46
N ILE A 44 -31.01 86.32 -57.61
CA ILE A 44 -30.41 86.38 -56.27
C ILE A 44 -30.98 85.26 -55.40
N ALA A 45 -32.29 85.05 -55.38
CA ALA A 45 -32.93 83.98 -54.61
C ALA A 45 -32.48 82.58 -55.08
N LEU A 46 -32.35 82.38 -56.39
CA LEU A 46 -31.84 81.14 -56.98
C LEU A 46 -30.36 80.94 -56.62
N ARG A 47 -29.56 82.02 -56.69
CA ARG A 47 -28.15 82.01 -56.31
C ARG A 47 -27.99 81.71 -54.81
N GLU A 48 -28.87 82.21 -53.96
CA GLU A 48 -28.88 81.93 -52.52
C GLU A 48 -29.28 80.49 -52.22
N ARG A 49 -30.31 79.95 -52.87
CA ARG A 49 -30.68 78.52 -52.78
C ARG A 49 -29.55 77.60 -53.23
N LEU A 50 -28.84 78.00 -54.30
CA LEU A 50 -27.65 77.29 -54.73
C LEU A 50 -26.56 77.42 -53.67
N HIS A 51 -26.14 78.61 -53.26
CA HIS A 51 -24.93 78.75 -52.42
C HIS A 51 -25.13 78.42 -50.94
N ASN A 52 -26.36 78.41 -50.42
CA ASN A 52 -26.66 78.10 -49.03
C ASN A 52 -26.70 76.57 -48.80
N PRO A 53 -25.73 75.98 -48.06
CA PRO A 53 -25.63 74.53 -47.91
C PRO A 53 -26.84 73.91 -47.20
N ARG A 54 -27.50 74.64 -46.29
CA ARG A 54 -28.65 74.14 -45.53
C ARG A 54 -29.91 74.07 -46.38
N LEU A 55 -30.18 75.12 -47.17
CA LEU A 55 -31.30 75.14 -48.11
C LEU A 55 -31.11 74.07 -49.18
N ARG A 56 -29.89 73.93 -49.71
CA ARG A 56 -29.55 72.88 -50.66
C ARG A 56 -29.71 71.47 -50.06
N ALA A 57 -29.27 71.25 -48.82
CA ALA A 57 -29.44 69.96 -48.16
C ALA A 57 -30.93 69.61 -47.95
N LYS A 58 -31.77 70.60 -47.61
CA LYS A 58 -33.22 70.41 -47.50
C LYS A 58 -33.83 70.03 -48.85
N ASP A 59 -33.56 70.81 -49.90
CA ASP A 59 -34.04 70.54 -51.26
C ASP A 59 -33.60 69.15 -51.76
N VAL A 60 -32.34 68.78 -51.54
CA VAL A 60 -31.79 67.46 -51.90
C VAL A 60 -32.44 66.34 -51.07
N SER A 61 -32.72 66.56 -49.78
CA SER A 61 -33.33 65.52 -48.92
C SER A 61 -34.74 65.15 -49.38
N GLU A 62 -35.55 66.14 -49.78
CA GLU A 62 -36.90 65.93 -50.30
C GLU A 62 -36.85 65.22 -51.67
N ILE A 63 -35.96 65.68 -52.56
CA ILE A 63 -35.75 65.05 -53.88
C ILE A 63 -35.23 63.62 -53.73
N LEU A 64 -34.29 63.36 -52.81
CA LEU A 64 -33.71 62.04 -52.60
C LEU A 64 -34.74 61.06 -52.03
N ALA A 65 -35.55 61.50 -51.06
CA ALA A 65 -36.63 60.69 -50.50
C ALA A 65 -37.65 60.30 -51.58
N GLU A 66 -38.07 61.26 -52.41
CA GLU A 66 -39.03 61.01 -53.49
C GLU A 66 -38.41 60.15 -54.61
N ALA A 67 -37.12 60.36 -54.94
CA ALA A 67 -36.40 59.54 -55.92
C ALA A 67 -36.29 58.08 -55.47
N ILE A 68 -36.02 57.81 -54.19
CA ILE A 68 -36.00 56.44 -53.63
C ILE A 68 -37.40 55.82 -53.69
N ARG A 69 -38.45 56.59 -53.37
CA ARG A 69 -39.84 56.12 -53.38
C ARG A 69 -40.32 55.78 -54.80
N LEU A 70 -40.09 56.67 -55.77
CA LEU A 70 -40.43 56.44 -57.19
C LEU A 70 -39.66 55.24 -57.76
N ARG A 71 -38.40 55.07 -57.40
CA ARG A 71 -37.56 53.95 -57.87
C ARG A 71 -38.01 52.60 -57.31
N ARG A 72 -38.59 52.59 -56.10
CA ARG A 72 -39.16 51.39 -55.46
C ARG A 72 -40.40 50.86 -56.20
N GLY A 73 -41.11 51.72 -56.94
CA GLY A 73 -42.31 51.35 -57.73
C GLY A 73 -42.06 50.84 -59.15
N LYS A 74 -40.88 51.07 -59.74
CA LYS A 74 -40.56 50.73 -61.15
C LYS A 74 -39.44 49.67 -61.29
N GLY A 75 -39.34 48.70 -60.39
CA GLY A 75 -38.44 47.55 -60.53
C GLY A 75 -36.94 47.83 -60.39
N GLY A 76 -36.52 49.08 -60.16
CA GLY A 76 -35.10 49.49 -60.06
C GLY A 76 -34.42 49.22 -58.71
N ARG A 77 -34.82 48.17 -57.97
CA ARG A 77 -34.26 47.82 -56.65
C ARG A 77 -32.75 47.53 -56.72
N GLN A 78 -32.31 46.90 -57.80
CA GLN A 78 -30.96 46.37 -57.92
C GLN A 78 -29.89 47.46 -58.04
N ALA A 79 -30.05 48.40 -58.98
CA ALA A 79 -29.10 49.49 -59.15
C ALA A 79 -29.18 50.59 -58.06
N LEU A 80 -30.14 50.54 -57.13
CA LEU A 80 -30.10 51.36 -55.89
C LEU A 80 -29.32 50.62 -54.80
N SER A 81 -29.58 49.33 -54.67
CA SER A 81 -28.84 48.45 -53.77
C SER A 81 -27.35 48.45 -54.09
N GLU A 82 -26.96 48.36 -55.37
CA GLU A 82 -25.56 48.37 -55.81
C GLU A 82 -24.85 49.69 -55.50
N ALA A 83 -25.54 50.84 -55.64
CA ALA A 83 -24.96 52.15 -55.35
C ALA A 83 -24.80 52.42 -53.84
N LEU A 84 -25.71 51.88 -53.01
CA LEU A 84 -25.70 52.08 -51.56
C LEU A 84 -24.93 50.98 -50.80
N ALA A 85 -24.76 49.79 -51.40
CA ALA A 85 -24.12 48.64 -50.78
C ALA A 85 -22.76 48.96 -50.15
N PRO A 86 -21.82 49.67 -50.79
CA PRO A 86 -20.50 49.91 -50.20
C PRO A 86 -20.59 50.74 -48.92
N SER A 87 -21.39 51.81 -48.92
CA SER A 87 -21.54 52.70 -47.76
C SER A 87 -22.34 52.04 -46.63
N VAL A 88 -23.36 51.25 -46.96
CA VAL A 88 -24.13 50.50 -45.95
C VAL A 88 -23.29 49.39 -45.37
N GLU A 89 -22.51 48.67 -46.17
CA GLU A 89 -21.60 47.62 -45.72
C GLU A 89 -20.53 48.16 -44.78
N GLU A 90 -19.91 49.29 -45.12
CA GLU A 90 -18.91 49.95 -44.27
C GLU A 90 -19.52 50.46 -42.97
N ALA A 91 -20.72 51.06 -43.02
CA ALA A 91 -21.46 51.45 -41.83
C ALA A 91 -21.85 50.24 -40.95
N LEU A 92 -22.25 49.11 -41.55
CA LEU A 92 -22.57 47.89 -40.83
C LEU A 92 -21.31 47.30 -40.17
N ARG A 93 -20.19 47.25 -40.89
CA ARG A 93 -18.90 46.77 -40.36
C ARG A 93 -18.46 47.60 -39.16
N GLU A 94 -18.52 48.93 -39.26
CA GLU A 94 -18.14 49.80 -38.14
C GLU A 94 -19.13 49.68 -36.97
N SER A 95 -20.43 49.50 -37.24
CA SER A 95 -21.45 49.26 -36.22
C SER A 95 -21.23 47.94 -35.47
N VAL A 96 -20.95 46.84 -36.18
CA VAL A 96 -20.66 45.53 -35.59
C VAL A 96 -19.34 45.57 -34.81
N ARG A 97 -18.33 46.30 -35.30
CA ARG A 97 -17.06 46.49 -34.56
C ARG A 97 -17.26 47.21 -33.24
N LYS A 98 -18.18 48.17 -33.17
CA LYS A 98 -18.50 48.93 -31.96
C LYS A 98 -19.35 48.14 -30.96
N ASP A 99 -20.35 47.39 -31.43
CA ASP A 99 -21.16 46.52 -30.56
C ASP A 99 -21.48 45.18 -31.23
N PRO A 100 -20.70 44.13 -30.92
CA PRO A 100 -20.95 42.78 -31.43
C PRO A 100 -22.31 42.20 -31.03
N ARG A 101 -22.95 42.74 -29.99
CA ARG A 101 -24.25 42.25 -29.50
C ARG A 101 -25.37 42.46 -30.51
N ILE A 102 -25.31 43.52 -31.32
CA ILE A 102 -26.31 43.78 -32.37
C ILE A 102 -26.38 42.62 -33.36
N LEU A 103 -25.21 42.10 -33.76
CA LEU A 103 -25.14 40.95 -34.65
C LEU A 103 -25.52 39.66 -33.91
N ALA A 104 -25.11 39.50 -32.65
CA ALA A 104 -25.49 38.35 -31.85
C ALA A 104 -27.01 38.26 -31.65
N ASP A 105 -27.69 39.36 -31.32
CA ASP A 105 -29.14 39.41 -31.11
C ASP A 105 -29.92 39.25 -32.42
N ALA A 106 -29.38 39.74 -33.54
CA ALA A 106 -29.96 39.53 -34.87
C ALA A 106 -29.84 38.07 -35.34
N LEU A 107 -28.72 37.40 -35.02
CA LEU A 107 -28.46 36.01 -35.37
C LEU A 107 -29.02 35.03 -34.33
N PHE A 108 -29.32 35.45 -33.11
CA PHE A 108 -29.77 34.57 -32.03
C PHE A 108 -31.06 33.79 -32.37
N PRO A 109 -32.09 34.37 -33.04
CA PRO A 109 -33.28 33.62 -33.43
C PRO A 109 -33.00 32.49 -34.44
N SER A 110 -31.97 32.61 -35.28
CA SER A 110 -31.61 31.60 -36.28
C SER A 110 -30.53 30.64 -35.79
N MET A 111 -29.47 31.17 -35.17
CA MET A 111 -28.30 30.42 -34.71
C MET A 111 -28.47 29.88 -33.28
N GLY A 112 -29.24 30.53 -32.43
CA GLY A 112 -29.46 30.11 -31.04
C GLY A 112 -30.05 28.71 -30.91
N PRO A 113 -31.14 28.38 -31.63
CA PRO A 113 -31.67 27.02 -31.70
C PRO A 113 -30.67 26.01 -32.26
N ALA A 114 -29.94 26.36 -33.33
CA ALA A 114 -28.95 25.49 -33.97
C ALA A 114 -27.76 25.17 -33.05
N ILE A 115 -27.23 26.17 -32.33
CA ILE A 115 -26.13 26.00 -31.37
C ILE A 115 -26.58 25.17 -30.18
N ARG A 116 -27.77 25.46 -29.61
CA ARG A 116 -28.32 24.68 -28.49
C ARG A 116 -28.53 23.22 -28.87
N ARG A 117 -28.97 22.96 -30.11
CA ARG A 117 -29.13 21.62 -30.68
C ARG A 117 -27.80 20.91 -30.82
N ALA A 118 -26.80 21.53 -31.44
CA ALA A 118 -25.46 20.96 -31.63
C ALA A 118 -24.80 20.58 -30.30
N ILE A 119 -24.92 21.43 -29.27
CA ILE A 119 -24.39 21.15 -27.93
C ILE A 119 -25.15 19.99 -27.27
N GLY A 120 -26.48 19.96 -27.41
CA GLY A 120 -27.31 18.88 -26.87
C GLY A 120 -26.99 17.52 -27.50
N GLU A 121 -26.75 17.49 -28.81
CA GLU A 121 -26.35 16.28 -29.55
C GLU A 121 -24.98 15.77 -29.07
N ALA A 122 -24.01 16.68 -28.94
CA ALA A 122 -22.65 16.36 -28.50
C ALA A 122 -22.66 15.79 -27.07
N LEU A 123 -23.40 16.41 -26.15
CA LEU A 123 -23.50 15.94 -24.76
C LEU A 123 -24.12 14.55 -24.66
N ARG A 124 -25.19 14.28 -25.42
CA ARG A 124 -25.85 12.95 -25.45
C ARG A 124 -24.89 11.87 -25.95
N SER A 125 -24.18 12.13 -27.05
CA SER A 125 -23.19 11.20 -27.61
C SER A 125 -22.07 10.90 -26.61
N MET A 126 -21.58 11.92 -25.90
CA MET A 126 -20.56 11.73 -24.87
C MET A 126 -21.05 10.87 -23.71
N THR A 127 -22.25 11.14 -23.16
CA THR A 127 -22.80 10.36 -22.04
C THR A 127 -22.94 8.88 -22.36
N GLN A 128 -23.38 8.55 -23.58
CA GLN A 128 -23.59 7.17 -24.00
C GLN A 128 -22.27 6.43 -24.26
N SER A 129 -21.25 7.11 -24.79
CA SER A 129 -19.90 6.54 -24.93
C SER A 129 -19.28 6.17 -23.56
N PHE A 130 -19.65 6.92 -22.52
CA PHE A 130 -19.20 6.69 -21.15
C PHE A 130 -19.90 5.48 -20.52
N ASP A 131 -21.22 5.37 -20.67
CA ASP A 131 -22.00 4.23 -20.17
C ASP A 131 -21.49 2.90 -20.75
N LEU A 132 -21.23 2.87 -22.07
CA LEU A 132 -20.74 1.68 -22.76
C LEU A 132 -19.31 1.29 -22.34
N ALA A 133 -18.46 2.28 -22.07
CA ALA A 133 -17.12 2.05 -21.51
C ALA A 133 -17.17 1.57 -20.05
N MET A 134 -18.16 2.04 -19.27
CA MET A 134 -18.37 1.63 -17.88
C MET A 134 -18.86 0.20 -17.77
N GLU A 135 -19.89 -0.20 -18.54
CA GLU A 135 -20.47 -1.54 -18.49
C GLU A 135 -19.43 -2.64 -18.74
N HIS A 136 -18.46 -2.39 -19.62
CA HIS A 136 -17.43 -3.38 -19.95
C HIS A 136 -16.16 -3.29 -19.10
N SER A 137 -16.00 -2.30 -18.23
CA SER A 137 -14.77 -2.03 -17.47
C SER A 137 -14.35 -3.19 -16.53
N PHE A 138 -15.30 -3.97 -16.02
CA PHE A 138 -15.08 -5.11 -15.12
C PHE A 138 -15.33 -6.48 -15.75
N SER A 139 -15.57 -6.54 -17.07
CA SER A 139 -15.70 -7.82 -17.78
C SER A 139 -14.33 -8.41 -18.16
N LEU A 140 -14.24 -9.73 -18.29
CA LEU A 140 -13.03 -10.40 -18.81
C LEU A 140 -12.62 -9.86 -20.21
N GLN A 141 -13.57 -9.34 -20.99
CA GLN A 141 -13.31 -8.68 -22.27
C GLN A 141 -12.72 -7.26 -22.09
N GLY A 142 -13.18 -6.50 -21.11
CA GLY A 142 -12.64 -5.17 -20.80
C GLY A 142 -11.17 -5.18 -20.38
N LEU A 143 -10.74 -6.20 -19.63
CA LEU A 143 -9.32 -6.39 -19.29
C LEU A 143 -8.47 -6.67 -20.54
N LYS A 144 -8.99 -7.43 -21.50
CA LYS A 144 -8.34 -7.68 -22.79
C LYS A 144 -8.19 -6.39 -23.60
N TRP A 145 -9.25 -5.58 -23.69
CA TRP A 145 -9.22 -4.29 -24.38
C TRP A 145 -8.33 -3.26 -23.68
N ARG A 146 -8.22 -3.28 -22.34
CA ARG A 146 -7.26 -2.45 -21.60
C ARG A 146 -5.82 -2.81 -21.93
N PHE A 147 -5.52 -4.09 -22.05
CA PHE A 147 -4.19 -4.51 -22.48
C PHE A 147 -3.91 -4.11 -23.92
N GLU A 148 -4.90 -4.23 -24.80
CA GLU A 148 -4.81 -3.75 -26.17
C GLU A 148 -4.63 -2.23 -26.25
N SER A 149 -5.31 -1.43 -25.43
CA SER A 149 -5.12 0.02 -25.36
C SER A 149 -3.71 0.38 -24.89
N ILE A 150 -3.16 -0.34 -23.91
CA ILE A 150 -1.78 -0.16 -23.45
C ILE A 150 -0.77 -0.53 -24.54
N ARG A 151 -1.00 -1.62 -25.28
CA ARG A 151 -0.09 -2.07 -26.35
C ARG A 151 -0.13 -1.17 -27.58
N THR A 152 -1.30 -0.67 -27.94
CA THR A 152 -1.51 0.17 -29.13
C THR A 152 -1.31 1.66 -28.88
N GLY A 153 -1.24 2.08 -27.62
CA GLY A 153 -1.15 3.49 -27.22
C GLY A 153 -2.44 4.29 -27.45
N ARG A 154 -3.54 3.63 -27.85
CA ARG A 154 -4.86 4.26 -28.05
C ARG A 154 -5.57 4.45 -26.70
N LYS A 155 -6.50 5.39 -26.60
CA LYS A 155 -7.29 5.55 -25.36
C LYS A 155 -8.17 4.31 -25.19
N PHE A 156 -8.41 3.90 -23.94
CA PHE A 156 -9.26 2.75 -23.66
C PHE A 156 -10.65 2.90 -24.28
N ALA A 157 -11.23 4.11 -24.23
CA ALA A 157 -12.49 4.43 -24.89
C ALA A 157 -12.45 4.11 -26.39
N ASP A 158 -11.39 4.49 -27.11
CA ASP A 158 -11.24 4.22 -28.54
C ASP A 158 -11.19 2.70 -28.83
N VAL A 159 -10.54 1.92 -27.96
CA VAL A 159 -10.45 0.46 -28.11
C VAL A 159 -11.77 -0.23 -27.82
N VAL A 160 -12.53 0.26 -26.82
CA VAL A 160 -13.90 -0.22 -26.55
C VAL A 160 -14.82 0.13 -27.72
N LEU A 161 -14.74 1.37 -28.20
CA LEU A 161 -15.51 1.90 -29.33
C LEU A 161 -15.31 1.07 -30.61
N LEU A 162 -14.06 0.67 -30.88
CA LEU A 162 -13.70 -0.20 -32.02
C LEU A 162 -14.34 -1.60 -31.96
N HIS A 163 -14.65 -2.08 -30.76
CA HIS A 163 -15.16 -3.43 -30.55
C HIS A 163 -16.67 -3.49 -30.25
N SER A 164 -17.30 -2.33 -30.01
CA SER A 164 -18.74 -2.16 -29.89
C SER A 164 -19.35 -1.72 -31.21
N LEU A 165 -20.47 -2.33 -31.62
CA LEU A 165 -21.26 -1.83 -32.74
C LEU A 165 -21.90 -0.49 -32.34
N LEU A 166 -21.45 0.62 -32.92
CA LEU A 166 -21.99 1.95 -32.63
C LEU A 166 -23.26 2.26 -33.42
N PHE A 167 -23.24 1.98 -34.72
CA PHE A 167 -24.40 2.17 -35.59
C PHE A 167 -24.31 1.32 -36.88
N ARG A 168 -25.47 1.06 -37.48
CA ARG A 168 -25.60 0.47 -38.82
C ARG A 168 -26.85 1.03 -39.49
N VAL A 169 -26.70 1.60 -40.70
CA VAL A 169 -27.86 1.94 -41.54
C VAL A 169 -28.46 0.65 -42.08
N GLU A 170 -29.73 0.38 -41.78
CA GLU A 170 -30.44 -0.83 -42.19
C GLU A 170 -31.27 -0.63 -43.46
N GLN A 171 -31.93 0.53 -43.60
CA GLN A 171 -32.79 0.84 -44.74
C GLN A 171 -32.76 2.33 -45.08
N LEU A 172 -32.91 2.68 -46.36
CA LEU A 172 -33.00 4.04 -46.87
C LEU A 172 -34.24 4.16 -47.76
N PHE A 173 -35.02 5.23 -47.56
CA PHE A 173 -36.26 5.53 -48.26
C PHE A 173 -36.20 6.94 -48.85
N LEU A 174 -36.27 7.06 -50.17
CA LEU A 174 -36.50 8.33 -50.85
C LEU A 174 -37.99 8.47 -51.09
N ILE A 175 -38.61 9.53 -50.56
CA ILE A 175 -40.05 9.75 -50.53
C ILE A 175 -40.34 11.10 -51.21
N HIS A 176 -41.35 11.15 -52.07
CA HIS A 176 -41.78 12.39 -52.70
C HIS A 176 -42.60 13.26 -51.72
N LYS A 177 -42.24 14.54 -51.60
CA LYS A 177 -42.76 15.42 -50.55
C LYS A 177 -44.24 15.75 -50.68
N LYS A 178 -44.77 15.90 -51.91
CA LYS A 178 -46.18 16.30 -52.12
C LYS A 178 -47.15 15.13 -52.04
N THR A 179 -46.72 13.94 -52.47
CA THR A 179 -47.61 12.76 -52.57
C THR A 179 -47.38 11.74 -51.47
N GLY A 180 -46.25 11.78 -50.76
CA GLY A 180 -45.87 10.76 -49.77
C GLY A 180 -45.52 9.40 -50.37
N LEU A 181 -45.49 9.29 -51.70
CA LEU A 181 -45.17 8.05 -52.41
C LEU A 181 -43.67 7.79 -52.37
N MET A 182 -43.33 6.51 -52.31
CA MET A 182 -41.96 6.05 -52.37
C MET A 182 -41.39 6.18 -53.77
N LEU A 183 -40.20 6.76 -53.87
CA LEU A 183 -39.42 6.84 -55.11
C LEU A 183 -38.37 5.73 -55.16
N VAL A 184 -37.64 5.52 -54.07
CA VAL A 184 -36.56 4.52 -53.99
C VAL A 184 -36.50 3.92 -52.60
N HIS A 185 -36.26 2.61 -52.51
CA HIS A 185 -35.92 1.91 -51.28
C HIS A 185 -34.65 1.09 -51.47
N VAL A 186 -33.74 1.21 -50.51
CA VAL A 186 -32.51 0.42 -50.48
C VAL A 186 -32.38 -0.24 -49.11
N VAL A 187 -32.02 -1.52 -49.09
CA VAL A 187 -31.90 -2.34 -47.87
C VAL A 187 -30.49 -2.88 -47.73
N ALA A 188 -29.94 -2.82 -46.51
CA ALA A 188 -28.63 -3.38 -46.21
C ALA A 188 -28.63 -4.92 -46.27
N PRO A 189 -27.49 -5.57 -46.57
CA PRO A 189 -27.39 -7.03 -46.57
C PRO A 189 -27.81 -7.65 -45.24
N PHE A 190 -28.56 -8.76 -45.29
CA PHE A 190 -29.01 -9.55 -44.12
C PHE A 190 -30.05 -8.88 -43.20
N VAL A 191 -30.71 -7.81 -43.64
CA VAL A 191 -31.86 -7.20 -42.94
C VAL A 191 -33.17 -7.74 -43.52
N PRO A 192 -34.16 -8.14 -42.71
CA PRO A 192 -35.47 -8.52 -43.22
C PRO A 192 -36.15 -7.32 -43.89
N VAL A 193 -36.53 -7.48 -45.16
CA VAL A 193 -37.27 -6.47 -45.93
C VAL A 193 -38.66 -6.33 -45.33
N GLN A 194 -38.99 -5.14 -44.82
CA GLN A 194 -40.36 -4.78 -44.47
C GLN A 194 -41.05 -4.21 -45.71
N ASP A 195 -42.40 -4.25 -45.75
CA ASP A 195 -43.17 -3.69 -46.85
C ASP A 195 -42.87 -2.18 -46.98
N PRO A 196 -42.20 -1.75 -48.08
CA PRO A 196 -41.70 -0.39 -48.19
C PRO A 196 -42.85 0.64 -48.18
N ASP A 197 -43.95 0.34 -48.86
CA ASP A 197 -45.08 1.27 -49.01
C ASP A 197 -45.78 1.54 -47.67
N MET A 198 -45.88 0.53 -46.80
CA MET A 198 -46.38 0.70 -45.44
C MET A 198 -45.51 1.65 -44.62
N VAL A 199 -44.18 1.54 -44.74
CA VAL A 199 -43.25 2.38 -43.99
C VAL A 199 -43.30 3.82 -44.51
N SER A 200 -43.37 4.03 -45.82
CA SER A 200 -43.54 5.37 -46.42
C SER A 200 -44.84 6.03 -45.99
N ALA A 201 -45.96 5.29 -45.99
CA ALA A 201 -47.25 5.77 -45.54
C ALA A 201 -47.24 6.12 -44.04
N MET A 202 -46.62 5.28 -43.20
CA MET A 202 -46.45 5.54 -41.78
C MET A 202 -45.62 6.81 -41.53
N LEU A 203 -44.48 6.95 -42.21
CA LEU A 203 -43.60 8.12 -42.04
C LEU A 203 -44.28 9.42 -42.48
N THR A 204 -45.00 9.38 -43.60
CA THR A 204 -45.79 10.52 -44.08
C THR A 204 -46.90 10.88 -43.07
N ALA A 205 -47.65 9.89 -42.59
CA ALA A 205 -48.72 10.11 -41.62
C ALA A 205 -48.21 10.65 -40.27
N ILE A 206 -47.06 10.15 -39.79
CA ILE A 206 -46.42 10.66 -38.56
C ILE A 206 -45.98 12.12 -38.77
N GLN A 207 -45.40 12.46 -39.92
CA GLN A 207 -44.99 13.83 -40.22
C GLN A 207 -46.18 14.79 -40.28
N ASP A 208 -47.26 14.40 -40.95
CA ASP A 208 -48.49 15.19 -41.01
C ASP A 208 -49.11 15.35 -39.62
N PHE A 209 -49.17 14.27 -38.83
CA PHE A 209 -49.65 14.31 -37.45
C PHE A 209 -48.84 15.27 -36.57
N VAL A 210 -47.51 15.23 -36.66
CA VAL A 210 -46.62 16.11 -35.89
C VAL A 210 -46.82 17.56 -36.31
N ARG A 211 -46.89 17.84 -37.61
CA ARG A 211 -47.12 19.19 -38.13
C ARG A 211 -48.45 19.77 -37.63
N ASP A 212 -49.52 18.98 -37.71
CA ASP A 212 -50.88 19.40 -37.34
C ASP A 212 -51.03 19.54 -35.82
N SER A 213 -50.43 18.63 -35.04
CA SER A 213 -50.55 18.63 -33.58
C SER A 213 -49.75 19.75 -32.91
N PHE A 214 -48.56 20.07 -33.41
CA PHE A 214 -47.64 21.02 -32.77
C PHE A 214 -47.65 22.42 -33.40
N LYS A 215 -48.48 22.68 -34.42
CA LYS A 215 -48.54 23.96 -35.17
C LYS A 215 -47.15 24.44 -35.59
N ALA A 216 -46.32 23.52 -36.04
CA ALA A 216 -44.95 23.82 -36.43
C ALA A 216 -44.94 24.86 -37.59
N PRO A 217 -44.05 25.87 -37.56
CA PRO A 217 -43.89 26.82 -38.66
C PRO A 217 -43.61 26.10 -39.98
N ALA A 218 -44.01 26.68 -41.11
CA ALA A 218 -43.76 26.12 -42.44
C ALA A 218 -42.24 25.95 -42.66
N GLY A 219 -41.74 24.72 -42.50
CA GLY A 219 -40.32 24.37 -42.61
C GLY A 219 -39.79 23.52 -41.46
N GLU A 220 -40.44 23.51 -40.29
CA GLU A 220 -40.05 22.64 -39.18
C GLU A 220 -40.80 21.30 -39.25
N THR A 221 -40.04 20.21 -39.36
CA THR A 221 -40.57 18.85 -39.54
C THR A 221 -39.80 17.86 -38.66
N LEU A 222 -40.29 16.62 -38.58
CA LEU A 222 -39.68 15.58 -37.77
C LEU A 222 -38.33 15.13 -38.36
N GLU A 223 -37.22 15.66 -37.84
CA GLU A 223 -35.85 15.34 -38.28
C GLU A 223 -35.39 13.94 -37.82
N SER A 224 -35.84 13.46 -36.66
CA SER A 224 -35.55 12.09 -36.21
C SER A 224 -36.56 11.55 -35.21
N MET A 225 -36.71 10.23 -35.16
CA MET A 225 -37.51 9.50 -34.18
C MET A 225 -36.79 8.24 -33.73
N GLN A 226 -37.00 7.85 -32.47
CA GLN A 226 -36.42 6.64 -31.91
C GLN A 226 -37.52 5.63 -31.56
N VAL A 227 -37.36 4.40 -32.05
CA VAL A 227 -38.27 3.26 -31.81
C VAL A 227 -37.43 2.08 -31.31
N GLY A 228 -37.29 1.97 -29.99
CA GLY A 228 -36.42 0.97 -29.36
C GLY A 228 -34.95 1.17 -29.76
N GLU A 229 -34.37 0.13 -30.37
CA GLU A 229 -32.97 0.11 -30.87
C GLU A 229 -32.78 0.73 -32.26
N LEU A 230 -33.89 1.14 -32.91
CA LEU A 230 -33.87 1.76 -34.22
C LEU A 230 -34.10 3.27 -34.10
N GLN A 231 -33.27 4.04 -34.78
CA GLN A 231 -33.39 5.46 -35.00
C GLN A 231 -33.79 5.67 -36.47
N VAL A 232 -34.88 6.40 -36.72
CA VAL A 232 -35.23 6.87 -38.05
C VAL A 232 -34.81 8.33 -38.15
N CYS A 233 -33.95 8.64 -39.10
CA CYS A 233 -33.51 10.02 -39.40
C CYS A 233 -34.11 10.44 -40.74
N VAL A 234 -34.62 11.66 -40.84
CA VAL A 234 -35.22 12.20 -42.06
C VAL A 234 -34.58 13.53 -42.43
N GLU A 235 -34.04 13.59 -43.65
CA GLU A 235 -33.51 14.81 -44.26
C GLU A 235 -34.48 15.30 -45.34
N GLN A 236 -34.71 16.61 -45.39
CA GLN A 236 -35.72 17.21 -46.28
C GLN A 236 -35.11 18.07 -47.38
N GLY A 237 -35.64 17.92 -48.59
CA GLY A 237 -35.35 18.76 -49.74
C GLY A 237 -36.59 19.53 -50.23
N PRO A 238 -36.44 20.27 -51.35
CA PRO A 238 -37.54 21.00 -51.98
C PRO A 238 -38.72 20.12 -52.41
N SER A 239 -38.45 18.99 -53.08
CA SER A 239 -39.45 18.12 -53.72
C SER A 239 -39.42 16.67 -53.23
N ALA A 240 -38.36 16.24 -52.56
CA ALA A 240 -38.24 14.90 -51.96
C ALA A 240 -37.63 14.94 -50.54
N SER A 241 -37.83 13.87 -49.78
CA SER A 241 -37.22 13.64 -48.46
C SER A 241 -36.54 12.27 -48.43
N LEU A 242 -35.39 12.19 -47.74
CA LEU A 242 -34.64 10.95 -47.56
C LEU A 242 -34.72 10.51 -46.09
N ALA A 243 -35.30 9.33 -45.85
CA ALA A 243 -35.40 8.73 -44.53
C ALA A 243 -34.48 7.51 -44.40
N ALA A 244 -33.67 7.47 -43.35
CA ALA A 244 -32.78 6.36 -43.03
C ALA A 244 -33.23 5.67 -41.73
N VAL A 245 -33.37 4.35 -41.76
CA VAL A 245 -33.56 3.50 -40.57
C VAL A 245 -32.19 2.99 -40.14
N ILE A 246 -31.77 3.35 -38.93
CA ILE A 246 -30.44 3.13 -38.40
C ILE A 246 -30.57 2.36 -37.09
N ARG A 247 -29.84 1.26 -36.93
CA ARG A 247 -29.71 0.57 -35.65
C ARG A 247 -28.56 1.21 -34.87
N GLY A 248 -28.82 1.66 -33.64
CA GLY A 248 -27.87 2.45 -32.86
C GLY A 248 -27.93 3.94 -33.21
N GLN A 249 -26.94 4.73 -32.76
CA GLN A 249 -26.96 6.19 -32.90
C GLN A 249 -26.07 6.65 -34.06
N ALA A 250 -26.66 7.31 -35.05
CA ALA A 250 -25.93 7.78 -36.23
C ALA A 250 -25.01 8.96 -35.90
N PRO A 251 -23.72 8.94 -36.28
CA PRO A 251 -22.86 10.11 -36.18
C PRO A 251 -23.32 11.22 -37.13
N PRO A 252 -22.97 12.50 -36.86
CA PRO A 252 -23.36 13.64 -37.70
C PRO A 252 -22.96 13.50 -39.17
N GLU A 253 -21.87 12.76 -39.45
CA GLU A 253 -21.39 12.46 -40.81
C GLU A 253 -22.40 11.71 -41.67
N VAL A 254 -23.24 10.86 -41.07
CA VAL A 254 -24.28 10.12 -41.82
C VAL A 254 -25.34 11.07 -42.34
N ARG A 255 -25.76 12.05 -41.51
CA ARG A 255 -26.71 13.10 -41.92
C ARG A 255 -26.14 13.96 -43.04
N LEU A 256 -24.87 14.36 -42.94
CA LEU A 256 -24.21 15.14 -43.99
C LEU A 256 -24.20 14.37 -45.33
N ARG A 257 -23.86 13.08 -45.32
CA ARG A 257 -23.91 12.24 -46.53
C ARG A 257 -25.33 12.09 -47.08
N MET A 258 -26.33 11.93 -46.21
CA MET A 258 -27.74 11.89 -46.62
C MET A 258 -28.17 13.19 -47.30
N GLN A 259 -27.74 14.35 -46.79
CA GLN A 259 -27.99 15.66 -47.40
C GLN A 259 -27.32 15.77 -48.77
N GLU A 260 -26.03 15.42 -48.88
CA GLU A 260 -25.29 15.43 -50.15
C GLU A 260 -25.99 14.54 -51.21
N LYS A 261 -26.46 13.35 -50.83
CA LYS A 261 -27.19 12.46 -51.75
C LYS A 261 -28.59 12.95 -52.10
N LEU A 262 -29.27 13.62 -51.17
CA LEU A 262 -30.55 14.25 -51.46
C LEU A 262 -30.39 15.44 -52.42
N GLU A 263 -29.32 16.22 -52.27
CA GLU A 263 -28.96 17.30 -53.20
C GLU A 263 -28.62 16.73 -54.59
N GLU A 264 -27.82 15.67 -54.66
CA GLU A 264 -27.51 14.95 -55.90
C GLU A 264 -28.80 14.48 -56.61
N ALA A 265 -29.75 13.92 -55.88
CA ALA A 265 -31.05 13.52 -56.41
C ALA A 265 -31.85 14.70 -56.99
N HIS A 266 -31.85 15.87 -56.32
CA HIS A 266 -32.54 17.06 -56.82
C HIS A 266 -31.82 17.70 -58.02
N GLN A 267 -30.50 17.63 -58.09
CA GLN A 267 -29.73 18.12 -59.24
C GLN A 267 -29.99 17.29 -60.49
N LEU A 268 -30.04 15.96 -60.36
CA LEU A 268 -30.24 15.05 -61.48
C LEU A 268 -31.71 14.97 -61.91
N PHE A 269 -32.64 14.97 -60.95
CA PHE A 269 -34.06 14.66 -61.20
C PHE A 269 -35.03 15.78 -60.83
N GLY A 270 -34.56 17.02 -60.62
CA GLY A 270 -35.38 18.13 -60.12
C GLY A 270 -36.71 18.35 -60.85
N GLN A 271 -36.69 18.35 -62.20
CA GLN A 271 -37.91 18.54 -63.00
C GLN A 271 -38.88 17.35 -62.90
N GLN A 272 -38.35 16.13 -62.82
CA GLN A 272 -39.14 14.90 -62.70
C GLN A 272 -39.72 14.71 -61.28
N LEU A 273 -39.05 15.26 -60.27
CA LEU A 273 -39.56 15.35 -58.90
C LEU A 273 -40.69 16.38 -58.79
N GLU A 274 -40.63 17.50 -59.52
CA GLU A 274 -41.69 18.52 -59.47
C GLU A 274 -42.99 18.08 -60.16
N ASP A 275 -42.85 17.37 -61.29
CA ASP A 275 -43.94 16.87 -62.16
C ASP A 275 -44.31 15.40 -61.89
N PHE A 276 -43.96 14.86 -60.72
CA PHE A 276 -44.16 13.44 -60.41
C PHE A 276 -45.64 13.04 -60.42
N GLN A 277 -46.02 12.11 -61.33
CA GLN A 277 -47.38 11.55 -61.46
C GLN A 277 -47.50 10.07 -61.04
N GLY A 278 -46.52 9.55 -60.29
CA GLY A 278 -46.58 8.18 -59.74
C GLY A 278 -45.69 7.13 -60.42
N ASP A 279 -44.86 7.50 -61.40
CA ASP A 279 -43.85 6.60 -61.98
C ASP A 279 -42.49 6.75 -61.28
N ALA A 280 -42.12 5.75 -60.49
CA ALA A 280 -40.87 5.73 -59.74
C ALA A 280 -39.68 5.10 -60.52
N ALA A 281 -39.90 4.56 -61.72
CA ALA A 281 -38.88 3.85 -62.48
C ALA A 281 -37.61 4.69 -62.80
N PRO A 282 -37.72 5.99 -63.14
CA PRO A 282 -36.54 6.82 -63.43
C PRO A 282 -35.59 6.98 -62.24
N PHE A 283 -36.10 6.90 -61.01
CA PHE A 283 -35.31 7.11 -59.79
C PHE A 283 -34.50 5.87 -59.38
N GLN A 284 -34.69 4.71 -60.03
CA GLN A 284 -33.89 3.50 -59.79
C GLN A 284 -32.39 3.72 -60.07
N GLU A 285 -32.04 4.69 -60.92
CA GLU A 285 -30.65 5.06 -61.20
C GLU A 285 -29.91 5.64 -59.97
N LEU A 286 -30.66 6.09 -58.94
CA LEU A 286 -30.09 6.58 -57.67
C LEU A 286 -29.72 5.44 -56.70
N VAL A 287 -30.16 4.20 -56.93
CA VAL A 287 -29.93 3.07 -56.01
C VAL A 287 -28.43 2.85 -55.71
N PRO A 288 -27.52 2.82 -56.70
CA PRO A 288 -26.08 2.67 -56.42
C PRO A 288 -25.52 3.84 -55.59
N SER A 289 -25.90 5.07 -55.92
CA SER A 289 -25.43 6.28 -55.22
C SER A 289 -25.94 6.35 -53.77
N LEU A 290 -27.18 5.91 -53.52
CA LEU A 290 -27.76 5.79 -52.19
C LEU A 290 -27.18 4.61 -51.40
N SER A 291 -26.72 3.55 -52.07
CA SER A 291 -26.09 2.41 -51.40
C SER A 291 -24.74 2.76 -50.74
N ASP A 292 -24.06 3.80 -51.20
CA ASP A 292 -22.85 4.34 -50.56
C ASP A 292 -23.12 4.94 -49.17
N CYS A 293 -24.39 5.25 -48.86
CA CYS A 293 -24.80 5.70 -47.52
C CYS A 293 -24.86 4.55 -46.49
N PHE A 294 -24.74 3.28 -46.90
CA PHE A 294 -24.58 2.16 -45.98
C PHE A 294 -23.16 2.14 -45.38
N ALA A 295 -22.89 3.12 -44.51
CA ALA A 295 -21.74 3.08 -43.64
C ALA A 295 -21.99 2.06 -42.52
N ALA A 296 -21.37 0.89 -42.63
CA ALA A 296 -21.29 -0.08 -41.55
C ALA A 296 -19.91 0.06 -40.88
N HIS A 297 -19.84 0.65 -39.68
CA HIS A 297 -18.65 0.49 -38.84
C HIS A 297 -18.67 -0.91 -38.23
N TYR A 298 -18.34 -1.90 -39.05
CA TYR A 298 -18.17 -3.29 -38.62
C TYR A 298 -16.68 -3.60 -38.46
N LYS A 299 -16.33 -3.96 -37.21
CA LYS A 299 -15.23 -4.82 -36.77
C LYS A 299 -14.39 -5.45 -37.90
N GLU A 300 -13.16 -4.97 -38.09
CA GLU A 300 -12.08 -5.87 -38.50
C GLU A 300 -11.94 -6.93 -37.39
N ARG A 301 -12.06 -8.22 -37.74
CA ARG A 301 -11.85 -9.31 -36.79
C ARG A 301 -10.38 -9.29 -36.34
N GLY A 302 -10.11 -8.63 -35.22
CA GLY A 302 -8.83 -8.68 -34.52
C GLY A 302 -8.36 -10.12 -34.34
N GLY A 303 -7.13 -10.38 -34.80
CA GLY A 303 -6.51 -11.69 -34.90
C GLY A 303 -6.49 -12.51 -33.61
N LYS A 304 -6.18 -13.81 -33.79
CA LYS A 304 -6.13 -14.84 -32.74
C LYS A 304 -5.45 -14.31 -31.46
N PRO A 305 -5.99 -14.62 -30.26
CA PRO A 305 -5.39 -14.17 -29.02
C PRO A 305 -3.97 -14.74 -28.90
N THR A 306 -2.98 -13.86 -28.69
CA THR A 306 -1.61 -14.27 -28.41
C THR A 306 -1.53 -14.90 -27.01
N PRO A 307 -0.68 -15.93 -26.79
CA PRO A 307 -0.67 -16.75 -25.56
C PRO A 307 -0.12 -16.02 -24.32
N PHE A 308 0.24 -14.74 -24.42
CA PHE A 308 0.88 -13.98 -23.36
C PHE A 308 0.07 -13.96 -22.05
N PHE A 309 -1.25 -13.79 -22.13
CA PHE A 309 -2.11 -13.78 -20.94
C PHE A 309 -2.20 -15.14 -20.23
N GLN A 310 -2.12 -16.24 -20.97
CA GLN A 310 -2.13 -17.58 -20.37
C GLN A 310 -0.82 -17.84 -19.62
N ILE A 311 0.31 -17.41 -20.20
CA ILE A 311 1.63 -17.51 -19.57
C ILE A 311 1.71 -16.61 -18.34
N ALA A 312 1.26 -15.36 -18.42
CA ALA A 312 1.27 -14.43 -17.29
C ALA A 312 0.42 -14.94 -16.11
N THR A 313 -0.79 -15.46 -16.39
CA THR A 313 -1.66 -16.05 -15.37
C THR A 313 -1.03 -17.31 -14.75
N ALA A 314 -0.38 -18.16 -15.56
CA ALA A 314 0.32 -19.34 -15.08
C ALA A 314 1.50 -18.98 -14.17
N VAL A 315 2.30 -17.97 -14.53
CA VAL A 315 3.41 -17.47 -13.70
C VAL A 315 2.89 -16.90 -12.39
N LEU A 316 1.82 -16.12 -12.41
CA LEU A 316 1.23 -15.52 -11.21
C LEU A 316 0.68 -16.59 -10.25
N LEU A 317 0.05 -17.64 -10.79
CA LEU A 317 -0.36 -18.82 -10.02
C LEU A 317 0.85 -19.57 -9.45
N LEU A 318 1.94 -19.71 -10.20
CA LEU A 318 3.16 -20.37 -9.75
C LEU A 318 3.85 -19.59 -8.62
N VAL A 319 3.91 -18.26 -8.73
CA VAL A 319 4.42 -17.38 -7.67
C VAL A 319 3.52 -17.44 -6.43
N GLY A 320 2.20 -17.42 -6.61
CA GLY A 320 1.24 -17.56 -5.52
C GLY A 320 1.38 -18.92 -4.80
N LEU A 321 1.53 -20.01 -5.56
CA LEU A 321 1.77 -21.35 -5.03
C LEU A 321 3.12 -21.45 -4.31
N LEU A 322 4.17 -20.85 -4.87
CA LEU A 322 5.48 -20.80 -4.23
C LEU A 322 5.42 -20.02 -2.92
N TRP A 323 4.76 -18.86 -2.90
CA TRP A 323 4.57 -18.07 -1.69
C TRP A 323 3.73 -18.81 -0.64
N ALA A 324 2.64 -19.46 -1.05
CA ALA A 324 1.81 -20.29 -0.17
C ALA A 324 2.58 -21.49 0.42
N THR A 325 3.41 -22.15 -0.37
CA THR A 325 4.22 -23.29 0.11
C THR A 325 5.34 -22.86 1.05
N LEU A 326 6.00 -21.73 0.78
CA LEU A 326 7.03 -21.17 1.67
C LEU A 326 6.43 -20.75 3.02
N THR A 327 5.31 -20.02 3.00
CA THR A 327 4.61 -19.59 4.23
C THR A 327 4.06 -20.78 5.01
N TRP A 328 3.48 -21.78 4.33
CA TRP A 328 2.99 -23.00 4.97
C TRP A 328 4.11 -23.80 5.64
N ARG A 329 5.28 -23.94 4.98
CA ARG A 329 6.45 -24.60 5.57
C ARG A 329 6.95 -23.90 6.82
N GLU A 330 7.08 -22.58 6.78
CA GLU A 330 7.50 -21.79 7.93
C GLU A 330 6.55 -21.97 9.12
N ASN A 331 5.24 -21.81 8.88
CA ASN A 331 4.23 -21.96 9.93
C ASN A 331 4.20 -23.37 10.52
N ARG A 332 4.46 -24.40 9.71
CA ARG A 332 4.55 -25.79 10.17
C ARG A 332 5.75 -26.03 11.11
N LYS A 333 6.92 -25.42 10.83
CA LYS A 333 8.09 -25.50 11.71
C LYS A 333 7.80 -24.84 13.07
N TRP A 334 7.25 -23.63 13.05
CA TRP A 334 6.90 -22.89 14.27
C TRP A 334 5.82 -23.59 15.10
N ASN A 335 4.82 -24.20 14.46
CA ASN A 335 3.82 -25.01 15.17
C ASN A 335 4.42 -26.27 15.81
N ARG A 336 5.41 -26.91 15.15
CA ARG A 336 6.15 -28.04 15.76
C ARG A 336 6.93 -27.56 16.98
N PHE A 337 7.68 -26.47 16.86
CA PHE A 337 8.41 -25.87 17.97
C PHE A 337 7.47 -25.54 19.15
N ALA A 338 6.33 -24.90 18.89
CA ALA A 338 5.34 -24.60 19.93
C ALA A 338 4.80 -25.87 20.61
N THR A 339 4.69 -26.98 19.86
CA THR A 339 4.26 -28.28 20.40
C THR A 339 5.35 -28.89 21.27
N GLU A 340 6.61 -28.88 20.82
CA GLU A 340 7.75 -29.34 21.61
C GLU A 340 7.94 -28.53 22.89
N LEU A 341 7.72 -27.22 22.81
CA LEU A 341 7.82 -26.31 23.94
C LEU A 341 6.73 -26.57 25.00
N ARG A 342 5.49 -26.88 24.57
CA ARG A 342 4.40 -27.32 25.48
C ARG A 342 4.66 -28.68 26.12
N ALA A 343 5.43 -29.54 25.47
CA ALA A 343 5.78 -30.86 26.00
C ALA A 343 6.90 -30.81 27.05
N GLN A 344 7.62 -29.69 27.16
CA GLN A 344 8.67 -29.54 28.17
C GLN A 344 8.08 -29.38 29.58
N PRO A 345 8.60 -30.12 30.57
CA PRO A 345 8.23 -29.92 31.97
C PRO A 345 8.49 -28.48 32.42
N GLY A 346 7.50 -27.87 33.07
CA GLY A 346 7.59 -26.52 33.66
C GLY A 346 7.46 -25.36 32.67
N ILE A 347 6.97 -25.60 31.46
CA ILE A 347 6.62 -24.54 30.51
C ILE A 347 5.13 -24.65 30.17
N LEU A 348 4.39 -23.56 30.39
CA LEU A 348 2.97 -23.45 30.07
C LEU A 348 2.78 -22.28 29.11
N ILE A 349 2.45 -22.57 27.86
CA ILE A 349 2.16 -21.54 26.86
C ILE A 349 0.69 -21.12 26.99
N THR A 350 0.46 -19.84 27.27
CA THR A 350 -0.89 -19.25 27.35
C THR A 350 -1.35 -18.69 26.02
N SER A 351 -0.42 -18.15 25.22
CA SER A 351 -0.72 -17.67 23.87
C SER A 351 0.42 -17.94 22.90
N PHE A 352 0.06 -18.34 21.68
CA PHE A 352 0.97 -18.51 20.56
C PHE A 352 0.32 -17.93 19.31
N ALA A 353 0.84 -16.81 18.80
CA ALA A 353 0.28 -16.12 17.65
C ALA A 353 1.36 -15.44 16.81
N LYS A 354 1.13 -15.34 15.49
CA LYS A 354 1.99 -14.57 14.57
C LYS A 354 1.37 -13.19 14.34
N SER A 355 2.11 -12.13 14.61
CA SER A 355 1.70 -10.74 14.37
C SER A 355 2.87 -9.92 13.83
N GLY A 356 2.66 -9.16 12.75
CA GLY A 356 3.71 -8.33 12.13
C GLY A 356 4.94 -9.12 11.67
N GLY A 357 4.75 -10.37 11.22
CA GLY A 357 5.85 -11.26 10.81
C GLY A 357 6.57 -11.99 11.95
N ARG A 358 6.32 -11.62 13.22
CA ARG A 358 6.95 -12.23 14.40
C ARG A 358 5.98 -13.11 15.19
N PHE A 359 6.48 -14.19 15.76
CA PHE A 359 5.76 -15.10 16.64
C PHE A 359 5.87 -14.61 18.08
N HIS A 360 4.74 -14.23 18.68
CA HIS A 360 4.67 -13.84 20.08
C HIS A 360 4.26 -15.05 20.91
N ILE A 361 5.13 -15.43 21.84
CA ILE A 361 5.01 -16.62 22.66
C ILE A 361 4.95 -16.16 24.12
N ARG A 362 3.77 -16.27 24.72
CA ARG A 362 3.56 -15.87 26.12
C ARG A 362 3.25 -17.09 26.96
N GLY A 363 3.73 -17.08 28.20
CA GLY A 363 3.52 -18.22 29.07
C GLY A 363 4.06 -18.05 30.47
N LEU A 364 3.91 -19.14 31.21
CA LEU A 364 4.52 -19.33 32.52
C LEU A 364 5.70 -20.28 32.35
N ARG A 365 6.82 -20.00 33.02
CA ARG A 365 8.01 -20.86 32.99
C ARG A 365 8.61 -21.02 34.39
N ASP A 366 8.99 -22.25 34.73
CA ASP A 366 9.81 -22.54 35.90
C ASP A 366 11.27 -22.12 35.64
N PRO A 367 11.94 -21.44 36.59
CA PRO A 367 13.36 -21.06 36.44
C PRO A 367 14.29 -22.24 36.14
N LEU A 368 13.96 -23.46 36.60
CA LEU A 368 14.74 -24.68 36.38
C LEU A 368 14.34 -25.44 35.10
N ALA A 369 13.33 -24.96 34.37
CA ALA A 369 12.94 -25.52 33.08
C ALA A 369 13.94 -25.13 31.98
N VAL A 370 13.94 -25.92 30.89
CA VAL A 370 14.78 -25.72 29.71
C VAL A 370 14.64 -24.29 29.18
N ASN A 371 15.74 -23.67 28.75
CA ASN A 371 15.69 -22.36 28.08
C ASN A 371 15.11 -22.55 26.65
N PRO A 372 13.98 -21.89 26.30
CA PRO A 372 13.38 -21.97 24.97
C PRO A 372 14.32 -21.57 23.82
N GLU A 373 15.28 -20.68 24.07
CA GLU A 373 16.25 -20.24 23.05
C GLU A 373 17.18 -21.38 22.61
N VAL A 374 17.51 -22.31 23.51
CA VAL A 374 18.31 -23.49 23.18
C VAL A 374 17.54 -24.42 22.23
N LEU A 375 16.22 -24.51 22.42
CA LEU A 375 15.34 -25.29 21.54
C LEU A 375 15.18 -24.62 20.17
N LEU A 376 15.17 -23.29 20.09
CA LEU A 376 15.16 -22.57 18.81
C LEU A 376 16.41 -22.87 17.98
N MET A 377 17.58 -22.85 18.61
CA MET A 377 18.86 -23.17 17.93
C MET A 377 18.87 -24.61 17.40
N LYS A 378 18.31 -25.56 18.17
CA LYS A 378 18.21 -26.97 17.77
C LYS A 378 17.36 -27.15 16.50
N ASP A 379 16.26 -26.41 16.38
CA ASP A 379 15.34 -26.49 15.24
C ASP A 379 15.73 -25.56 14.06
N ASN A 380 16.88 -24.88 14.17
CA ASN A 380 17.40 -23.93 13.18
C ASN A 380 16.37 -22.84 12.83
N LEU A 381 15.67 -22.35 13.86
CA LEU A 381 14.71 -21.25 13.77
C LEU A 381 15.41 -19.92 14.07
N ASP A 382 15.06 -18.87 13.31
CA ASP A 382 15.60 -17.54 13.54
C ASP A 382 15.03 -16.96 14.85
N ALA A 383 15.92 -16.64 15.79
CA ALA A 383 15.56 -16.07 17.08
C ALA A 383 14.91 -14.68 16.94
N ASN A 384 15.23 -13.92 15.89
CA ASN A 384 14.67 -12.58 15.68
C ASN A 384 13.18 -12.60 15.32
N LEU A 385 12.67 -13.75 14.89
CA LEU A 385 11.27 -13.95 14.56
C LEU A 385 10.43 -14.34 15.78
N ALA A 386 11.03 -14.63 16.94
CA ALA A 386 10.31 -14.96 18.18
C ALA A 386 10.45 -13.86 19.22
N ASP A 387 9.32 -13.52 19.84
CA ASP A 387 9.27 -12.70 21.04
C ASP A 387 8.72 -13.53 22.21
N PHE A 388 9.45 -13.55 23.31
CA PHE A 388 9.18 -14.40 24.46
C PHE A 388 8.83 -13.56 25.70
N GLU A 389 7.58 -13.69 26.16
CA GLU A 389 7.15 -13.07 27.41
C GLU A 389 6.85 -14.16 28.46
N TRP A 390 7.79 -14.37 29.38
CA TRP A 390 7.68 -15.37 30.44
C TRP A 390 7.37 -14.76 31.79
N ARG A 391 6.33 -15.27 32.47
CA ARG A 391 6.15 -15.07 33.92
C ARG A 391 6.65 -16.27 34.70
N GLN A 392 7.27 -16.03 35.83
CA GLN A 392 7.83 -17.10 36.65
C GLN A 392 6.75 -17.79 37.49
N TYR A 393 6.82 -19.12 37.57
CA TYR A 393 6.04 -19.93 38.51
C TYR A 393 6.86 -21.15 38.93
N GLN A 394 6.39 -21.90 39.92
CA GLN A 394 7.01 -23.17 40.30
C GLN A 394 6.14 -24.34 39.84
N ALA A 395 6.70 -25.16 38.97
CA ALA A 395 6.05 -26.38 38.52
C ALA A 395 6.31 -27.51 39.52
N LEU A 396 5.26 -28.30 39.78
CA LEU A 396 5.31 -29.47 40.66
C LEU A 396 5.59 -30.78 39.90
N ASP A 397 6.14 -30.67 38.69
CA ASP A 397 6.58 -31.83 37.92
C ASP A 397 7.72 -32.56 38.66
N PRO A 398 7.68 -33.90 38.79
CA PRO A 398 8.68 -34.65 39.54
C PRO A 398 10.13 -34.38 39.14
N VAL A 399 10.40 -34.18 37.85
CA VAL A 399 11.76 -33.93 37.35
C VAL A 399 12.28 -32.58 37.84
N LEU A 400 11.41 -31.56 37.85
CA LEU A 400 11.77 -30.22 38.31
C LEU A 400 11.85 -30.12 39.82
N VAL A 401 10.94 -30.80 40.54
CA VAL A 401 10.99 -30.91 42.00
C VAL A 401 12.30 -31.59 42.42
N LEU A 402 12.73 -32.65 41.74
CA LEU A 402 14.01 -33.31 42.01
C LEU A 402 15.21 -32.41 41.70
N LYS A 403 15.22 -31.67 40.58
CA LYS A 403 16.28 -30.69 40.29
C LYS A 403 16.36 -29.63 41.38
N ARG A 404 15.22 -29.13 41.85
CA ARG A 404 15.12 -28.14 42.93
C ARG A 404 15.59 -28.71 44.25
N ALA A 405 15.17 -29.93 44.59
CA ALA A 405 15.57 -30.63 45.79
C ALA A 405 17.09 -30.86 45.83
N ASN A 406 17.70 -31.30 44.72
CA ASN A 406 19.15 -31.46 44.63
C ASN A 406 19.88 -30.12 44.82
N ALA A 407 19.38 -29.03 44.24
CA ALA A 407 20.00 -27.71 44.37
C ALA A 407 19.87 -27.09 45.79
N ILE A 408 18.80 -27.39 46.52
CA ILE A 408 18.55 -26.84 47.87
C ILE A 408 19.17 -27.70 48.98
N LEU A 409 19.10 -29.03 48.83
CA LEU A 409 19.49 -30.00 49.86
C LEU A 409 20.94 -30.48 49.70
N GLU A 410 21.54 -30.28 48.53
CA GLU A 410 22.94 -30.58 48.21
C GLU A 410 23.36 -31.97 48.73
N PRO A 411 22.77 -33.07 48.22
CA PRO A 411 23.10 -34.41 48.69
C PRO A 411 24.58 -34.75 48.48
N PRO A 412 25.22 -35.49 49.41
CA PRO A 412 26.54 -36.06 49.20
C PRO A 412 26.58 -36.92 47.94
N ALA A 413 27.76 -37.08 47.33
CA ALA A 413 27.92 -37.86 46.09
C ALA A 413 27.44 -39.32 46.20
N ALA A 414 27.48 -39.89 47.41
CA ALA A 414 27.02 -41.25 47.68
C ALA A 414 25.52 -41.35 48.02
N ALA A 415 24.81 -40.23 48.07
CA ALA A 415 23.37 -40.15 48.33
C ALA A 415 22.61 -39.75 47.06
N THR A 416 21.51 -40.43 46.79
CA THR A 416 20.64 -40.16 45.64
C THR A 416 19.22 -39.83 46.10
N LEU A 417 18.57 -38.92 45.39
CA LEU A 417 17.21 -38.48 45.67
C LEU A 417 16.23 -39.01 44.63
N ALA A 418 15.08 -39.50 45.07
CA ALA A 418 13.97 -39.93 44.22
C ALA A 418 12.64 -39.41 44.78
N LEU A 419 11.71 -39.02 43.90
CA LEU A 419 10.40 -38.50 44.29
C LEU A 419 9.30 -39.44 43.81
N GLN A 420 8.45 -39.90 44.73
CA GLN A 420 7.26 -40.70 44.40
C GLN A 420 6.07 -40.23 45.23
N ASN A 421 4.94 -39.92 44.57
CA ASN A 421 3.70 -39.47 45.21
C ASN A 421 3.86 -38.28 46.19
N GLY A 422 4.84 -37.41 45.93
CA GLY A 422 5.18 -36.26 46.79
C GLY A 422 6.05 -36.60 48.01
N VAL A 423 6.49 -37.84 48.17
CA VAL A 423 7.48 -38.24 49.18
C VAL A 423 8.87 -38.25 48.54
N LEU A 424 9.81 -37.55 49.16
CA LEU A 424 11.21 -37.49 48.72
C LEU A 424 12.02 -38.54 49.47
N TYR A 425 12.49 -39.55 48.75
CA TYR A 425 13.32 -40.64 49.25
C TYR A 425 14.79 -40.30 49.05
N ALA A 426 15.57 -40.36 50.12
CA ALA A 426 17.02 -40.35 50.06
C ALA A 426 17.56 -41.77 50.26
N ARG A 427 18.50 -42.18 49.39
CA ARG A 427 19.10 -43.53 49.43
C ARG A 427 20.62 -43.47 49.26
N GLY A 428 21.34 -44.40 49.89
CA GLY A 428 22.79 -44.51 49.82
C GLY A 428 23.48 -44.11 51.12
N GLU A 429 24.68 -43.57 51.01
CA GLU A 429 25.54 -43.27 52.15
C GLU A 429 25.55 -41.77 52.45
N ALA A 430 25.25 -41.37 53.69
CA ALA A 430 25.28 -39.97 54.09
C ALA A 430 25.62 -39.76 55.59
N PRO A 431 26.35 -38.69 55.94
CA PRO A 431 26.61 -38.32 57.33
C PRO A 431 25.35 -37.97 58.11
N ARG A 432 25.30 -38.26 59.41
CA ARG A 432 24.11 -38.02 60.25
C ARG A 432 23.61 -36.58 60.20
N ARG A 433 24.55 -35.61 60.22
CA ARG A 433 24.23 -34.18 60.14
C ARG A 433 23.44 -33.82 58.88
N TRP A 434 23.78 -34.44 57.74
CA TRP A 434 23.05 -34.21 56.49
C TRP A 434 21.68 -34.89 56.53
N GLN A 435 21.57 -36.10 57.10
CA GLN A 435 20.28 -36.80 57.24
C GLN A 435 19.27 -35.98 58.07
N GLU A 436 19.73 -35.35 59.16
CA GLU A 436 18.92 -34.46 60.00
C GLU A 436 18.50 -33.20 59.22
N THR A 437 19.45 -32.54 58.55
CA THR A 437 19.18 -31.38 57.70
C THR A 437 18.19 -31.71 56.57
N PHE A 438 18.33 -32.89 55.94
CA PHE A 438 17.44 -33.38 54.90
C PHE A 438 16.02 -33.55 55.43
N ARG A 439 15.85 -34.21 56.59
CA ARG A 439 14.54 -34.41 57.21
C ARG A 439 13.83 -33.09 57.51
N GLU A 440 14.56 -32.09 57.98
CA GLU A 440 14.01 -30.78 58.33
C GLU A 440 13.70 -29.94 57.08
N ARG A 441 14.58 -29.93 56.08
CA ARG A 441 14.49 -29.00 54.94
C ARG A 441 13.70 -29.55 53.76
N ALA A 442 13.63 -30.87 53.58
CA ALA A 442 12.97 -31.48 52.43
C ALA A 442 11.49 -31.08 52.27
N PRO A 443 10.65 -31.01 53.34
CA PRO A 443 9.26 -30.58 53.21
C PRO A 443 9.08 -29.12 52.76
N PHE A 444 10.10 -28.26 52.87
CA PHE A 444 10.05 -26.88 52.40
C PHE A 444 10.32 -26.76 50.89
N VAL A 445 10.74 -27.84 50.22
CA VAL A 445 10.87 -27.86 48.78
C VAL A 445 9.49 -27.97 48.15
N ALA A 446 9.11 -26.99 47.33
CA ALA A 446 7.82 -26.99 46.65
C ALA A 446 7.60 -28.30 45.86
N GLY A 447 6.50 -28.98 46.17
CA GLY A 447 6.15 -30.30 45.59
C GLY A 447 6.49 -31.51 46.46
N VAL A 448 7.23 -31.30 47.56
CA VAL A 448 7.53 -32.34 48.55
C VAL A 448 6.57 -32.22 49.74
N LYS A 449 5.90 -33.32 50.09
CA LYS A 449 4.97 -33.42 51.22
C LYS A 449 5.63 -34.04 52.45
N ALA A 450 6.53 -35.00 52.22
CA ALA A 450 7.23 -35.72 53.28
C ALA A 450 8.61 -36.18 52.79
N ALA A 451 9.47 -36.53 53.74
CA ALA A 451 10.83 -37.00 53.49
C ALA A 451 11.06 -38.37 54.12
N ASP A 452 11.67 -39.28 53.37
CA ASP A 452 11.99 -40.63 53.79
C ASP A 452 13.50 -40.87 53.68
N ILE A 453 14.09 -41.31 54.80
CA ILE A 453 15.52 -41.61 54.92
C ILE A 453 15.81 -43.09 55.21
N SER A 454 14.81 -43.96 55.13
CA SER A 454 14.94 -45.39 55.44
C SER A 454 16.00 -46.11 54.60
N GLY A 455 16.30 -45.58 53.41
CA GLY A 455 17.34 -46.09 52.52
C GLY A 455 18.73 -45.49 52.73
N LEU A 456 18.95 -44.67 53.76
CA LEU A 456 20.25 -44.09 54.08
C LEU A 456 21.01 -44.91 55.13
N THR A 457 22.30 -45.09 54.89
CA THR A 457 23.25 -45.62 55.87
C THR A 457 24.14 -44.50 56.40
N ASN A 458 24.43 -44.56 57.70
CA ASN A 458 25.28 -43.57 58.36
C ASN A 458 26.77 -43.88 58.10
N THR A 459 27.46 -42.99 57.38
CA THR A 459 28.90 -43.10 57.10
C THR A 459 29.79 -42.70 58.27
N ASP A 460 29.26 -42.02 59.29
CA ASP A 460 30.09 -41.53 60.40
C ASP A 460 30.82 -42.70 61.11
N HIS A 461 30.23 -43.90 61.14
CA HIS A 461 30.85 -45.10 61.72
C HIS A 461 32.00 -45.66 60.87
N SER A 462 31.86 -45.70 59.53
CA SER A 462 32.91 -46.20 58.63
C SER A 462 34.07 -45.21 58.56
N GLU A 463 33.79 -43.92 58.46
CA GLU A 463 34.80 -42.84 58.52
C GLU A 463 35.56 -42.86 59.85
N PHE A 464 34.85 -42.92 60.98
CA PHE A 464 35.49 -43.04 62.30
C PHE A 464 36.40 -44.26 62.40
N SER A 465 35.98 -45.41 61.86
CA SER A 465 36.77 -46.64 61.84
C SER A 465 38.04 -46.51 60.99
N VAL A 466 37.97 -45.81 59.86
CA VAL A 466 39.13 -45.54 58.99
C VAL A 466 40.12 -44.59 59.69
N LEU A 467 39.64 -43.48 60.24
CA LEU A 467 40.50 -42.55 60.98
C LEU A 467 41.11 -43.20 62.22
N LYS A 468 40.35 -44.02 62.94
CA LYS A 468 40.83 -44.81 64.07
C LYS A 468 42.00 -45.70 63.64
N LYS A 469 41.85 -46.50 62.58
CA LYS A 469 42.92 -47.37 62.07
C LYS A 469 44.15 -46.56 61.62
N SER A 470 43.94 -45.42 60.96
CA SER A 470 45.05 -44.54 60.55
C SER A 470 45.83 -44.02 61.75
N LEU A 471 45.13 -43.57 62.81
CA LEU A 471 45.76 -43.14 64.06
C LEU A 471 46.51 -44.29 64.75
N GLU A 472 45.91 -45.48 64.83
CA GLU A 472 46.52 -46.64 65.49
C GLU A 472 47.75 -47.19 64.73
N SER A 473 47.84 -46.95 63.42
CA SER A 473 49.01 -47.30 62.60
C SER A 473 50.18 -46.33 62.71
N THR A 474 50.02 -45.21 63.45
CA THR A 474 51.08 -44.20 63.58
C THR A 474 52.10 -44.62 64.63
N THR A 475 53.36 -44.76 64.21
CA THR A 475 54.49 -45.09 65.07
C THR A 475 55.53 -43.98 65.05
N ILE A 476 55.87 -43.44 66.23
CA ILE A 476 56.90 -42.40 66.37
C ILE A 476 58.19 -43.04 66.89
N LEU A 477 59.26 -42.97 66.11
CA LEU A 477 60.56 -43.59 66.42
C LEU A 477 61.44 -42.69 67.29
N PHE A 478 62.26 -43.32 68.14
CA PHE A 478 63.19 -42.66 69.05
C PHE A 478 64.63 -43.15 68.85
N PRO A 479 65.63 -42.27 69.05
CA PRO A 479 67.02 -42.69 69.16
C PRO A 479 67.27 -43.57 70.39
N VAL A 480 68.39 -44.31 70.36
CA VAL A 480 68.85 -45.17 71.47
C VAL A 480 69.01 -44.36 72.76
N GLY A 481 68.48 -44.85 73.88
CA GLY A 481 68.63 -44.24 75.21
C GLY A 481 67.94 -42.87 75.42
N VAL A 482 67.36 -42.27 74.39
CA VAL A 482 66.78 -40.92 74.44
C VAL A 482 65.27 -40.97 74.63
N ALA A 483 64.76 -40.15 75.55
CA ALA A 483 63.33 -39.96 75.80
C ALA A 483 62.74 -38.68 75.17
N GLU A 484 63.60 -37.78 74.69
CA GLU A 484 63.21 -36.55 74.03
C GLU A 484 62.79 -36.81 72.59
N ILE A 485 61.75 -36.10 72.14
CA ILE A 485 61.26 -36.22 70.77
C ILE A 485 62.16 -35.38 69.86
N PRO A 486 62.72 -35.96 68.79
CA PRO A 486 63.52 -35.23 67.83
C PRO A 486 62.79 -34.00 67.25
N ALA A 487 63.49 -32.87 67.15
CA ALA A 487 62.90 -31.58 66.75
C ALA A 487 62.47 -31.53 65.27
N ASP A 488 62.98 -32.43 64.44
CA ASP A 488 62.63 -32.64 63.03
C ASP A 488 61.23 -33.28 62.84
N ARG A 489 60.65 -33.89 63.89
CA ARG A 489 59.34 -34.55 63.86
C ARG A 489 58.14 -33.62 64.07
N LYS A 490 58.35 -32.30 64.13
CA LYS A 490 57.28 -31.30 64.38
C LYS A 490 56.09 -31.43 63.43
N VAL A 491 56.33 -31.64 62.13
CA VAL A 491 55.28 -31.74 61.10
C VAL A 491 54.39 -32.98 61.32
N GLU A 492 55.00 -34.11 61.69
CA GLU A 492 54.28 -35.35 62.00
C GLU A 492 53.42 -35.19 63.24
N LEU A 493 53.92 -34.51 64.28
CA LEU A 493 53.19 -34.21 65.50
C LEU A 493 52.00 -33.26 65.26
N ASP A 494 52.16 -32.26 64.38
CA ASP A 494 51.07 -31.35 64.01
C ASP A 494 49.98 -32.08 63.23
N LYS A 495 50.36 -32.98 62.33
CA LYS A 495 49.42 -33.87 61.62
C LYS A 495 48.69 -34.77 62.61
N LEU A 496 49.42 -35.47 63.48
CA LEU A 496 48.84 -36.35 64.48
C LEU A 496 47.85 -35.62 65.41
N ALA A 497 48.18 -34.39 65.84
CA ALA A 497 47.27 -33.58 66.63
C ALA A 497 46.00 -33.17 65.85
N ARG A 498 46.07 -32.93 64.53
CA ARG A 498 44.88 -32.71 63.70
C ARG A 498 44.02 -33.96 63.62
N ASP A 499 44.63 -35.10 63.31
CA ASP A 499 43.93 -36.38 63.14
C ASP A 499 43.24 -36.81 64.45
N ILE A 500 43.90 -36.60 65.60
CA ILE A 500 43.31 -36.83 66.93
C ILE A 500 42.08 -35.95 67.15
N ARG A 501 42.15 -34.65 66.84
CA ARG A 501 41.00 -33.75 66.99
C ARG A 501 39.82 -34.18 66.12
N GLU A 502 40.10 -34.65 64.91
CA GLU A 502 39.06 -35.15 64.01
C GLU A 502 38.40 -36.41 64.57
N VAL A 503 39.17 -37.38 65.07
CA VAL A 503 38.61 -38.59 65.71
C VAL A 503 37.76 -38.26 66.92
N VAL A 504 38.20 -37.33 67.78
CA VAL A 504 37.42 -36.88 68.95
C VAL A 504 36.12 -36.20 68.52
N ALA A 505 36.16 -35.36 67.48
CA ALA A 505 34.97 -34.68 66.96
C ALA A 505 33.96 -35.68 66.36
N ARG A 506 34.44 -36.65 65.58
CA ARG A 506 33.60 -37.70 64.96
C ARG A 506 32.98 -38.62 66.00
N ALA A 507 33.76 -39.06 66.99
CA ALA A 507 33.21 -39.86 68.09
C ALA A 507 32.12 -39.12 68.87
N LYS A 508 32.33 -37.83 69.17
CA LYS A 508 31.31 -37.01 69.82
C LYS A 508 30.04 -36.91 68.98
N ALA A 509 30.15 -36.80 67.65
CA ALA A 509 29.00 -36.79 66.74
C ALA A 509 28.25 -38.14 66.70
N LEU A 510 28.95 -39.24 66.93
CA LEU A 510 28.37 -40.58 67.09
C LEU A 510 27.76 -40.82 68.49
N GLY A 511 28.03 -39.96 69.47
CA GLY A 511 27.63 -40.16 70.87
C GLY A 511 28.61 -41.02 71.68
N ASP A 512 29.80 -41.28 71.14
CA ASP A 512 30.86 -42.04 71.79
C ASP A 512 31.82 -41.12 72.56
N THR A 513 32.38 -41.64 73.64
CA THR A 513 33.54 -41.05 74.33
C THR A 513 34.82 -41.73 73.87
N VAL A 514 35.88 -40.94 73.65
CA VAL A 514 37.19 -41.44 73.21
C VAL A 514 38.24 -41.11 74.24
N SER A 515 39.11 -42.09 74.51
CA SER A 515 40.38 -41.91 75.20
C SER A 515 41.50 -42.54 74.37
N LEU A 516 42.68 -41.95 74.49
CA LEU A 516 43.90 -42.33 73.79
C LEU A 516 44.87 -42.95 74.78
N GLU A 517 45.49 -44.04 74.40
CA GLU A 517 46.58 -44.65 75.16
C GLU A 517 47.86 -44.57 74.32
N LEU A 518 48.86 -43.85 74.83
CA LEU A 518 50.22 -43.81 74.27
C LEU A 518 51.04 -44.93 74.92
N VAL A 519 51.46 -45.90 74.11
CA VAL A 519 52.26 -47.02 74.57
C VAL A 519 53.69 -46.81 74.09
N GLY A 520 54.62 -46.68 75.02
CA GLY A 520 56.05 -46.63 74.72
C GLY A 520 56.64 -48.03 74.68
N HIS A 521 57.49 -48.28 73.69
CA HIS A 521 58.25 -49.51 73.52
C HIS A 521 59.76 -49.21 73.66
N ALA A 522 60.53 -50.22 74.07
CA ALA A 522 61.99 -50.18 74.12
C ALA A 522 62.56 -51.45 73.46
N ASP A 523 63.83 -51.41 73.05
CA ASP A 523 64.56 -52.57 72.53
C ASP A 523 65.10 -53.45 73.67
N ASP A 524 65.69 -54.60 73.32
CA ASP A 524 66.33 -55.58 74.22
C ASP A 524 67.58 -55.06 74.92
N THR A 525 68.01 -53.82 74.62
CA THR A 525 69.23 -53.27 75.18
C THR A 525 68.97 -52.70 76.57
N GLY A 526 69.58 -53.31 77.60
CA GLY A 526 69.48 -52.86 78.99
C GLY A 526 68.69 -53.79 79.89
N THR A 527 68.28 -53.30 81.07
CA THR A 527 67.46 -54.08 82.02
C THR A 527 65.98 -53.78 81.83
N ASP A 528 65.11 -54.74 82.11
CA ASP A 528 63.64 -54.57 82.00
C ASP A 528 63.14 -53.35 82.76
N ALA A 529 63.62 -53.16 84.00
CA ALA A 529 63.26 -52.01 84.84
C ALA A 529 63.66 -50.67 84.20
N HIS A 530 64.84 -50.62 83.56
CA HIS A 530 65.28 -49.44 82.83
C HIS A 530 64.42 -49.19 81.58
N ASN A 531 64.13 -50.23 80.80
CA ASN A 531 63.36 -50.13 79.56
C ASN A 531 61.90 -49.77 79.80
N ILE A 532 61.29 -50.26 80.89
CA ILE A 532 59.95 -49.83 81.33
C ILE A 532 59.96 -48.34 81.70
N LEU A 533 60.95 -47.88 82.47
CA LEU A 533 61.04 -46.47 82.86
C LEU A 533 61.30 -45.55 81.67
N LEU A 534 62.18 -45.95 80.75
CA LEU A 534 62.53 -45.19 79.55
C LEU A 534 61.33 -45.06 78.61
N SER A 535 60.63 -46.17 78.35
CA SER A 535 59.43 -46.17 77.52
C SER A 535 58.28 -45.36 78.12
N ASP A 536 58.08 -45.38 79.45
CA ASP A 536 57.10 -44.50 80.13
C ASP A 536 57.50 -43.02 80.02
N ARG A 537 58.79 -42.68 80.16
CA ARG A 537 59.29 -41.31 79.97
C ARG A 537 59.02 -40.81 78.55
N ARG A 538 59.27 -41.64 77.52
CA ARG A 538 58.94 -41.35 76.11
C ARG A 538 57.45 -41.06 75.94
N ALA A 539 56.58 -41.94 76.44
CA ALA A 539 55.12 -41.77 76.37
C ALA A 539 54.65 -40.47 77.06
N ARG A 540 55.24 -40.11 78.21
CA ARG A 540 54.95 -38.84 78.91
C ARG A 540 55.42 -37.61 78.14
N ALA A 541 56.60 -37.67 77.52
CA ALA A 541 57.12 -36.60 76.67
C ALA A 541 56.19 -36.35 75.46
N MET A 542 55.74 -37.43 74.82
CA MET A 542 54.76 -37.38 73.73
C MET A 542 53.42 -36.79 74.16
N ARG A 543 52.90 -37.21 75.33
CA ARG A 543 51.71 -36.59 75.90
C ARG A 543 51.88 -35.09 76.11
N ALA A 544 53.00 -34.65 76.66
CA ALA A 544 53.25 -33.22 76.88
C ALA A 544 53.23 -32.44 75.56
N GLU A 545 53.79 -33.01 74.50
CA GLU A 545 53.89 -32.39 73.19
C GLU A 545 52.54 -32.31 72.45
N LEU A 546 51.70 -33.34 72.58
CA LEU A 546 50.31 -33.31 72.10
C LEU A 546 49.43 -32.34 72.90
N VAL A 547 49.64 -32.23 74.21
CA VAL A 547 48.93 -31.24 75.04
C VAL A 547 49.29 -29.81 74.65
N ARG A 548 50.57 -29.52 74.35
CA ARG A 548 50.97 -28.20 73.80
C ARG A 548 50.28 -27.87 72.47
N ARG A 549 49.90 -28.89 71.70
CA ARG A 549 49.13 -28.76 70.43
C ARG A 549 47.62 -28.74 70.64
N GLY A 550 47.15 -28.60 71.87
CA GLY A 550 45.73 -28.41 72.20
C GLY A 550 44.92 -29.69 72.39
N ILE A 551 45.56 -30.86 72.53
CA ILE A 551 44.84 -32.09 72.91
C ILE A 551 44.62 -32.08 74.42
N ALA A 552 43.38 -32.32 74.86
CA ALA A 552 43.05 -32.27 76.29
C ALA A 552 43.78 -33.39 77.06
N ARG A 553 44.39 -33.04 78.20
CA ARG A 553 45.25 -33.95 78.97
C ARG A 553 44.51 -35.20 79.47
N ASN A 554 43.24 -35.05 79.82
CA ASN A 554 42.37 -36.13 80.27
C ASN A 554 42.04 -37.15 79.16
N LEU A 555 42.20 -36.78 77.89
CA LEU A 555 42.02 -37.70 76.77
C LEU A 555 43.20 -38.65 76.60
N ILE A 556 44.38 -38.38 77.19
CA ILE A 556 45.61 -39.13 76.94
C ILE A 556 46.11 -39.86 78.20
N ARG A 557 46.14 -41.18 78.12
CA ARG A 557 46.82 -42.10 79.05
C ARG A 557 48.17 -42.51 78.49
N THR A 558 49.12 -42.84 79.36
CA THR A 558 50.48 -43.26 78.97
C THR A 558 50.82 -44.57 79.66
N ARG A 559 51.49 -45.47 78.96
CA ARG A 559 51.97 -46.76 79.47
C ARG A 559 53.36 -47.05 78.89
N GLY A 560 54.32 -47.43 79.73
CA GLY A 560 55.60 -47.98 79.28
C GLY A 560 55.52 -49.50 79.21
N ALA A 561 55.59 -50.07 78.01
CA ALA A 561 55.61 -51.52 77.83
C ALA A 561 57.01 -52.11 78.03
N GLY A 562 58.06 -51.28 77.96
CA GLY A 562 59.45 -51.74 77.97
C GLY A 562 59.74 -52.65 76.77
N TYR A 563 60.62 -53.64 76.98
CA TYR A 563 60.93 -54.69 76.01
C TYR A 563 59.90 -55.84 76.00
N ASN A 564 58.98 -55.88 76.98
CA ASN A 564 58.08 -57.02 77.18
C ASN A 564 56.96 -57.13 76.13
N GLU A 565 56.73 -56.09 75.32
CA GLU A 565 55.77 -56.09 74.21
C GLU A 565 56.45 -55.50 72.95
N PRO A 566 57.32 -56.27 72.26
CA PRO A 566 58.01 -55.79 71.07
C PRO A 566 57.04 -55.66 69.88
N LEU A 567 57.26 -54.66 69.02
CA LEU A 567 56.47 -54.47 67.78
C LEU A 567 56.99 -55.32 66.62
N ARG A 568 58.29 -55.63 66.62
CA ARG A 568 58.98 -56.51 65.67
C ARG A 568 59.96 -57.43 66.40
N ASN A 569 60.33 -58.54 65.77
CA ASN A 569 61.36 -59.44 66.28
C ASN A 569 62.71 -58.72 66.27
N GLU A 570 63.55 -58.89 67.28
CA GLU A 570 64.76 -58.07 67.46
C GLU A 570 66.03 -58.69 66.84
N ASP A 571 65.85 -59.32 65.68
CA ASP A 571 66.91 -60.07 65.01
C ASP A 571 67.89 -59.14 64.25
N SER A 572 67.48 -57.89 64.00
CA SER A 572 68.27 -56.87 63.31
C SER A 572 68.21 -55.49 63.98
N GLU A 573 69.20 -54.64 63.72
CA GLU A 573 69.21 -53.25 64.23
C GLU A 573 68.05 -52.41 63.69
N ASP A 574 67.61 -52.68 62.46
CA ASP A 574 66.45 -52.03 61.87
C ASP A 574 65.17 -52.38 62.64
N GLU A 575 65.02 -53.63 63.09
CA GLU A 575 63.87 -54.04 63.91
C GLU A 575 63.94 -53.49 65.34
N ARG A 576 65.12 -53.49 65.97
CA ARG A 576 65.34 -52.80 67.26
C ARG A 576 64.93 -51.33 67.18
N LYS A 577 65.22 -50.66 66.06
CA LYS A 577 64.78 -49.28 65.81
C LYS A 577 63.26 -49.11 65.82
N PHE A 578 62.49 -50.09 65.32
CA PHE A 578 61.02 -50.07 65.42
C PHE A 578 60.52 -50.27 66.85
N ASN A 579 61.23 -51.05 67.67
CA ASN A 579 60.87 -51.24 69.07
C ASN A 579 61.26 -50.05 69.96
N ARG A 580 62.17 -49.19 69.51
CA ARG A 580 62.37 -47.85 70.09
C ARG A 580 61.30 -46.87 69.60
N SER A 581 60.05 -47.04 70.01
CA SER A 581 58.96 -46.23 69.48
C SER A 581 57.81 -45.96 70.45
N ILE A 582 56.89 -45.09 70.04
CA ILE A 582 55.57 -44.92 70.66
C ILE A 582 54.50 -45.27 69.64
N THR A 583 53.52 -46.06 70.07
CA THR A 583 52.29 -46.32 69.35
C THR A 583 51.10 -45.68 70.07
N LEU A 584 50.02 -45.48 69.33
CA LEU A 584 48.78 -44.89 69.82
C LEU A 584 47.66 -45.93 69.73
N ARG A 585 46.86 -46.06 70.79
CA ARG A 585 45.64 -46.87 70.78
C ARG A 585 44.42 -46.01 71.06
N VAL A 586 43.35 -46.18 70.28
CA VAL A 586 42.11 -45.42 70.42
C VAL A 586 41.06 -46.29 71.11
N ILE A 587 40.70 -45.91 72.33
CA ILE A 587 39.69 -46.57 73.14
C ILE A 587 38.41 -45.76 73.05
N SER A 588 37.38 -46.32 72.40
CA SER A 588 36.06 -45.71 72.25
C SER A 588 35.02 -46.48 73.04
N ALA A 589 34.18 -45.78 73.82
CA ALA A 589 33.07 -46.35 74.56
C ALA A 589 31.78 -45.58 74.26
N LYS A 590 30.66 -46.30 74.10
CA LYS A 590 29.34 -45.67 73.98
C LYS A 590 29.02 -44.93 75.28
N THR A 591 28.59 -43.68 75.16
CA THR A 591 27.99 -42.98 76.30
C THR A 591 26.65 -43.67 76.58
N GLN A 592 26.52 -44.27 77.78
CA GLN A 592 25.26 -44.87 78.23
C GLN A 592 24.17 -43.82 78.40
#